data_AF-A0A1P8TSI1-F1
#
_entry.id   AF-A0A1P8TSI1-F1
#
_cell.length_a   1.000
_cell.length_b   1.000
_cell.length_c   1.000
_cell.angle_alpha   90.00
_cell.angle_beta   90.00
_cell.angle_gamma   90.00
#
_symmetry.space_group_name_H-M   'P 1'
#
loop_
_entity.id
_entity.type
_entity.pdbx_description
1 polymer ?
#
loop_
_entity_poly.entity_id
_entity_poly.type
_entity_poly.pdbx_seq_one_letter_code
_entity_poly.pdbx_strand_id
1 'polypeptide(L)' 'MEIRVDRDRCAGSSLCVSYLPDVFDQSDDDGKVLLRTAEPGADAAQAVRGVVTRCPTGAITVRARDAQEVRDA' A
#
# COMPACT_ATOMS: atom_id res chain seq x y z
N MET A 1 2.49 8.70 5.94
CA MET A 1 2.19 7.28 6.27
C MET A 1 3.06 6.41 5.38
N GLU A 2 3.39 5.19 5.79
CA GLU A 2 4.24 4.28 5.01
C GLU A 2 3.47 3.00 4.67
N ILE A 3 3.45 2.61 3.41
CA ILE A 3 2.89 1.35 2.91
C ILE A 3 3.98 0.28 2.87
N ARG A 4 3.64 -0.92 3.31
CA ARG A 4 4.50 -2.11 3.17
C ARG A 4 3.77 -3.25 2.49
N VAL A 5 4.53 -4.01 1.72
CA VAL A 5 4.05 -5.16 0.96
C VAL A 5 4.88 -6.39 1.32
N ASP A 6 4.19 -7.45 1.72
CA ASP A 6 4.73 -8.80 1.84
C ASP A 6 4.32 -9.61 0.60
N ARG A 7 5.26 -9.78 -0.33
CA ARG A 7 5.02 -10.51 -1.59
C ARG A 7 4.88 -12.02 -1.38
N ASP A 8 5.39 -12.58 -0.29
CA ASP A 8 5.24 -14.02 -0.03
C ASP A 8 3.82 -14.36 0.39
N ARG A 9 3.13 -13.41 1.04
CA ARG A 9 1.71 -13.52 1.37
C ARG A 9 0.76 -13.12 0.24
N CYS A 10 1.26 -12.56 -0.86
CA CYS A 10 0.39 -12.07 -1.93
C CYS A 10 -0.20 -13.24 -2.74
N ALA A 11 -1.53 -13.31 -2.78
CA ALA A 11 -2.27 -14.29 -3.59
C ALA A 11 -2.68 -13.78 -4.99
N GLY A 12 -2.19 -12.62 -5.42
CA GLY A 12 -2.43 -12.10 -6.78
C GLY A 12 -3.88 -11.72 -7.10
N SER A 13 -4.67 -11.24 -6.13
CA SER A 13 -6.10 -10.95 -6.31
C SER A 13 -6.43 -9.69 -7.13
N SER A 14 -5.43 -8.95 -7.60
CA SER A 14 -5.54 -7.69 -8.36
C SER A 14 -6.34 -6.54 -7.70
N LEU A 15 -6.93 -6.73 -6.52
CA LEU A 15 -7.74 -5.71 -5.86
C LEU A 15 -6.97 -4.42 -5.59
N CYS A 16 -5.70 -4.51 -5.19
CA CYS A 16 -4.92 -3.30 -4.90
C CYS A 16 -4.74 -2.39 -6.12
N VAL A 17 -4.32 -2.95 -7.27
CA VAL A 17 -4.14 -2.20 -8.51
C VAL A 17 -5.48 -1.73 -9.08
N SER A 18 -6.57 -2.50 -8.94
CA SER A 18 -7.90 -2.08 -9.41
C SER A 18 -8.47 -0.88 -8.63
N TYR A 19 -8.18 -0.77 -7.34
CA TYR A 19 -8.71 0.30 -6.49
C TYR A 19 -7.79 1.53 -6.40
N LEU A 20 -6.48 1.35 -6.48
CA LEU A 20 -5.47 2.42 -6.35
C LEU A 20 -4.31 2.20 -7.33
N PRO A 21 -4.54 2.32 -8.66
CA PRO A 21 -3.52 2.06 -9.69
C PRO A 21 -2.34 3.05 -9.65
N ASP A 22 -2.53 4.23 -9.06
CA ASP A 22 -1.46 5.22 -8.88
C ASP A 22 -0.46 4.82 -7.77
N VAL A 23 -0.86 3.89 -6.88
CA VAL A 23 -0.07 3.46 -5.73
C VAL A 23 0.42 2.02 -5.87
N PHE A 24 -0.40 1.17 -6.46
CA PHE A 24 -0.12 -0.25 -6.65
C PHE A 24 -0.07 -0.60 -8.12
N ASP A 25 0.75 -1.60 -8.43
CA ASP A 25 0.79 -2.26 -9.72
C ASP A 25 0.74 -3.77 -9.53
N GLN A 26 0.62 -4.52 -10.61
CA GLN A 26 0.71 -5.97 -10.62
C GLN A 26 1.89 -6.39 -11.50
N SER A 27 2.73 -7.27 -10.99
CA SER A 27 3.82 -7.84 -11.77
C SER A 27 3.26 -8.77 -12.83
N ASP A 28 3.65 -8.56 -14.08
CA ASP A 28 3.31 -9.45 -15.19
C ASP A 28 4.02 -10.81 -15.09
N ASP A 29 5.13 -10.89 -14.34
CA ASP A 29 5.94 -12.11 -14.21
C ASP A 29 5.33 -13.13 -13.25
N ASP A 30 4.84 -12.67 -12.08
CA ASP A 30 4.35 -13.55 -11.01
C ASP A 30 2.94 -13.22 -10.52
N GLY A 31 2.28 -12.21 -11.10
CA GLY A 31 0.94 -11.77 -10.72
C GLY A 31 0.88 -11.12 -9.34
N LYS A 32 2.01 -10.89 -8.65
CA LYS A 32 2.02 -10.33 -7.30
C LYS A 32 2.04 -8.80 -7.32
N VAL A 33 1.55 -8.22 -6.22
CA VAL A 33 1.52 -6.77 -6.05
C VAL A 33 2.92 -6.16 -6.11
N LEU A 34 3.03 -5.08 -6.88
CA LEU A 34 4.14 -4.14 -6.90
C LEU A 34 3.69 -2.85 -6.23
N LEU A 35 4.61 -2.20 -5.52
CA LEU A 35 4.35 -0.91 -4.86
C LEU A 35 5.00 0.20 -5.69
N ARG A 36 4.19 1.09 -6.27
CA ARG A 36 4.70 2.24 -7.04
C ARG A 36 5.19 3.35 -6.12
N THR A 37 4.47 3.59 -5.03
CA THR A 37 4.87 4.56 -4.01
C THR A 37 4.66 4.00 -2.61
N ALA A 38 5.71 3.99 -1.80
CA ALA A 38 5.63 3.59 -0.40
C ALA A 38 5.06 4.71 0.48
N GLU A 39 5.11 5.95 0.01
CA GLU A 39 4.74 7.13 0.79
C GLU A 39 3.84 8.04 -0.06
N PRO A 40 2.57 7.66 -0.27
CA PRO A 40 1.65 8.54 -0.97
C PRO A 40 1.31 9.74 -0.10
N GLY A 41 0.93 10.84 -0.76
CA GLY A 41 0.53 12.08 -0.09
C GLY A 41 -0.65 11.89 0.88
N ALA A 42 -0.82 12.85 1.79
CA ALA A 42 -1.84 12.79 2.84
C ALA A 42 -3.26 12.57 2.30
N ASP A 43 -3.56 13.11 1.12
CA ASP A 43 -4.87 12.99 0.46
C ASP A 43 -5.22 11.53 0.09
N ALA A 44 -4.23 10.69 -0.17
CA ALA A 44 -4.43 9.28 -0.48
C ALA A 44 -4.64 8.41 0.77
N ALA A 45 -4.48 8.96 1.98
CA ALA A 45 -4.38 8.16 3.19
C ALA A 45 -5.64 7.35 3.49
N GLN A 46 -6.82 7.91 3.23
CA GLN A 46 -8.10 7.18 3.40
C GLN A 46 -8.26 6.08 2.35
N ALA A 47 -7.93 6.36 1.09
CA ALA A 47 -7.99 5.39 0.01
C ALA A 47 -7.06 4.21 0.28
N VAL A 48 -5.81 4.48 0.70
CA VAL A 48 -4.82 3.45 1.02
C VAL A 48 -5.31 2.57 2.17
N ARG A 49 -5.85 3.16 3.25
CA ARG A 49 -6.47 2.38 4.34
C ARG A 49 -7.60 1.49 3.83
N GLY A 50 -8.42 1.97 2.91
CA GLY A 50 -9.46 1.16 2.27
C GLY A 50 -8.92 -0.01 1.45
N VAL A 51 -7.79 0.15 0.76
CA VAL A 51 -7.18 -0.97 0.01
C VAL A 51 -6.55 -2.00 0.94
N VAL A 52 -5.90 -1.56 2.02
CA VAL A 52 -5.35 -2.46 3.05
C VAL A 52 -6.44 -3.42 3.57
N THR A 53 -7.63 -2.92 3.89
CA THR A 53 -8.74 -3.77 4.38
C THR A 53 -9.33 -4.71 3.33
N ARG A 54 -9.06 -4.48 2.05
CA ARG A 54 -9.51 -5.33 0.94
C ARG A 54 -8.50 -6.42 0.57
N CYS A 55 -7.27 -6.35 1.09
CA CYS A 55 -6.27 -7.37 0.83
C CYS A 55 -6.66 -8.69 1.53
N PRO A 56 -7.00 -9.76 0.79
CA PRO A 56 -7.57 -10.97 1.39
C PRO A 56 -6.55 -11.73 2.26
N THR A 57 -5.25 -11.54 2.00
CA THR A 57 -4.17 -12.24 2.70
C THR A 57 -3.44 -11.37 3.72
N GLY A 58 -3.80 -10.08 3.84
CA GLY A 58 -3.07 -9.13 4.66
C GLY A 58 -1.63 -8.86 4.18
N ALA A 59 -1.35 -9.06 2.89
CA ALA A 59 -0.05 -8.77 2.27
C ALA A 59 0.29 -7.27 2.24
N ILE A 60 -0.71 -6.39 2.33
CA ILE A 60 -0.52 -4.94 2.32
C ILE A 60 -0.79 -4.41 3.73
N THR A 61 0.15 -3.64 4.28
CA THR A 61 0.02 -3.02 5.61
C THR A 61 0.43 -1.56 5.56
N VAL A 62 0.01 -0.78 6.56
CA VAL A 62 0.39 0.62 6.71
C VAL A 62 0.91 0.90 8.11
N ARG A 63 1.90 1.78 8.20
CA ARG A 63 2.35 2.36 9.46
C ARG A 63 1.99 3.83 9.51
N ALA A 64 1.41 4.26 10.63
CA ALA A 64 1.35 5.67 10.95
C ALA A 64 2.80 6.17 11.03
N ARG A 65 3.08 7.23 10.30
CA ARG A 65 4.29 8.02 10.51
C ARG A 65 3.81 9.18 11.36
N ASP A 66 4.18 9.17 12.63
CA ASP A 66 3.99 10.35 13.47
C ASP A 66 4.85 11.47 12.86
N ALA A 67 4.31 12.69 12.85
CA ALA A 67 5.01 13.89 12.45
C ALA A 67 6.14 14.19 13.47
N GLN A 68 7.24 13.43 13.41
CA GLN A 68 8.38 13.58 14.30
C GLN A 68 9.27 14.78 13.91
N GLU A 69 9.11 15.36 12.72
CA GLU A 69 10.02 16.43 12.24
C GLU A 69 9.56 17.86 12.58
N VAL A 70 8.36 18.06 13.14
CA VAL A 70 7.85 19.42 13.46
C VAL A 70 7.89 19.75 14.96
N ARG A 71 8.26 18.79 15.83
CA ARG A 71 8.25 18.99 17.29
C ARG A 71 9.63 19.23 17.92
N ASP A 72 10.71 19.09 17.14
CA ASP A 72 12.09 19.31 17.57
C ASP A 72 12.70 20.62 16.99
N ALA A 73 11.86 21.51 16.45
CA ALA A 73 12.23 22.86 15.99
C ALA A 73 11.49 23.93 16.82
#